data_AF-A0A930KW81-F1
#
_entry.id   AF-A0A930KW81-F1
#
_cell.length_a   1.000
_cell.length_b   1.000
_cell.length_c   1.000
_cell.angle_alpha   90.00
_cell.angle_beta   90.00
_cell.angle_gamma   90.00
#
_symmetry.space_group_name_H-M   'P 1'
#
loop_
_entity.id
_entity.type
_entity.pdbx_description
1 polymer ?
#
loop_
_entity_poly.entity_id
_entity_poly.type
_entity_poly.pdbx_seq_one_letter_code
_entity_poly.pdbx_strand_id
1 'polypeptide(L)' 'MEQLTFTKTIKTDDGNDLVLTRVTDDAADANTLRTQGWTEAKPAETEEATPTLPAPPASTQRNN' A
#
# COMPACT_ATOMS: atom_id res chain seq x y z
N MET A 1 3.51 11.81 -15.08
CA MET A 1 3.42 10.43 -14.59
C MET A 1 3.91 10.46 -13.15
N GLU A 2 3.15 9.91 -12.22
CA GLU A 2 3.52 9.87 -10.80
C GLU A 2 4.66 8.85 -10.64
N GLN A 3 5.79 9.28 -10.07
CA GLN A 3 6.90 8.38 -9.74
C GLN A 3 6.66 7.74 -8.38
N LEU A 4 6.57 6.43 -8.37
CA LEU A 4 6.42 5.60 -7.19
C LEU A 4 7.80 5.12 -6.75
N THR A 5 8.09 5.29 -5.47
CA THR A 5 9.31 4.76 -4.86
C THR A 5 8.97 3.51 -4.08
N PHE A 6 9.78 2.48 -4.23
CA PHE A 6 9.64 1.19 -3.58
C PHE A 6 10.92 0.85 -2.81
N THR A 7 10.76 0.26 -1.62
CA THR A 7 11.87 -0.22 -0.80
C THR A 7 11.70 -1.70 -0.45
N LYS A 8 12.82 -2.41 -0.37
CA LYS A 8 12.84 -3.81 0.07
C LYS A 8 14.08 -4.08 0.90
N THR A 9 13.86 -4.58 2.10
CA THR A 9 14.94 -5.05 2.97
C THR A 9 15.23 -6.51 2.65
N ILE A 10 16.48 -6.82 2.35
CA ILE A 10 16.96 -8.19 2.16
C ILE A 10 18.05 -8.50 3.17
N LYS A 11 18.07 -9.74 3.67
CA LYS A 11 19.19 -10.24 4.47
C LYS A 11 20.25 -10.79 3.53
N THR A 12 21.46 -10.27 3.64
CA THR A 12 22.62 -10.78 2.92
C THR A 12 23.17 -12.03 3.61
N ASP A 13 23.94 -12.83 2.87
CA ASP A 13 24.56 -14.06 3.38
C ASP A 13 25.49 -13.80 4.58
N ASP A 14 26.12 -12.61 4.62
CA ASP A 14 26.94 -12.11 5.73
C ASP A 14 26.11 -11.78 7.00
N GLY A 15 24.78 -11.92 6.94
CA GLY A 15 23.85 -11.61 8.03
C GLY A 15 23.42 -10.14 8.07
N ASN A 16 24.06 -9.29 7.27
CA ASN A 16 23.77 -7.85 7.22
C ASN A 16 22.47 -7.56 6.44
N ASP A 17 21.70 -6.57 6.90
CA ASP A 17 20.49 -6.14 6.21
C ASP A 17 20.83 -5.08 5.17
N LEU A 18 20.32 -5.25 3.95
CA LEU A 18 20.52 -4.34 2.83
C LEU A 18 19.17 -3.82 2.35
N VAL A 19 19.03 -2.50 2.31
CA VAL A 19 17.83 -1.83 1.81
C VAL A 19 18.03 -1.50 0.34
N LEU A 20 17.18 -2.08 -0.50
CA LEU A 20 17.10 -1.74 -1.92
C LEU A 20 16.03 -0.68 -2.13
N THR A 21 16.32 0.30 -2.97
CA THR A 21 15.38 1.36 -3.37
C THR A 21 15.21 1.36 -4.88
N ARG A 22 13.97 1.38 -5.35
CA ARG A 22 13.62 1.40 -6.77
C ARG A 22 12.58 2.49 -7.03
N VAL A 23 12.76 3.27 -8.08
CA VAL A 23 11.80 4.29 -8.52
C VAL A 23 11.25 3.87 -9.87
N THR A 24 9.94 3.95 -10.04
CA THR A 24 9.25 3.60 -11.28
C THR A 24 8.03 4.48 -11.49
N ASP A 25 7.77 4.86 -12.72
CA ASP A 25 6.57 5.59 -13.14
C ASP A 25 5.58 4.72 -13.94
N ASP A 26 5.94 3.45 -14.17
CA ASP A 26 5.10 2.48 -14.88
C ASP A 26 4.22 1.68 -13.91
N ALA A 27 2.92 1.62 -14.21
CA ALA A 27 1.93 0.94 -13.36
C ALA A 27 2.09 -0.59 -13.36
N ALA A 28 2.58 -1.19 -14.44
CA ALA A 28 2.80 -2.63 -14.51
C ALA A 28 4.05 -3.03 -13.71
N ASP A 29 5.12 -2.25 -13.79
CA ASP A 29 6.32 -2.41 -12.96
C ASP A 29 5.99 -2.20 -11.47
N ALA A 30 5.21 -1.17 -11.13
CA ALA A 30 4.73 -0.94 -9.77
C ALA A 30 3.98 -2.16 -9.19
N ASN A 31 3.08 -2.77 -9.97
CA ASN A 31 2.36 -3.97 -9.54
C ASN A 31 3.30 -5.19 -9.39
N THR A 32 4.28 -5.30 -10.29
CA THR A 32 5.32 -6.34 -10.21
C THR A 32 6.16 -6.19 -8.93
N LEU A 33 6.55 -4.97 -8.56
CA LEU A 33 7.28 -4.71 -7.31
C LEU A 33 6.45 -5.07 -6.08
N ARG A 34 5.16 -4.71 -6.04
CA ARG A 34 4.24 -5.09 -4.93
C ARG A 34 4.15 -6.61 -4.77
N THR A 35 3.99 -7.36 -5.86
CA THR A 35 3.91 -8.83 -5.81
C THR A 35 5.22 -9.50 -5.39
N GLN A 36 6.36 -8.85 -5.64
CA GLN A 36 7.69 -9.28 -5.19
C GLN A 36 8.00 -8.90 -3.72
N GLY A 37 7.01 -8.37 -3.00
CA GLY A 37 7.14 -7.97 -1.60
C GLY A 37 7.92 -6.68 -1.40
N TRP A 38 8.01 -5.82 -2.41
CA TRP A 38 8.50 -4.46 -2.22
C TRP A 38 7.42 -3.59 -1.59
N THR A 39 7.83 -2.72 -0.68
CA THR A 39 6.95 -1.78 0.00
C THR A 39 7.01 -0.44 -0.69
N GLU A 40 5.87 0.19 -0.93
CA GLU A 40 5.85 1.56 -1.44
C GLU A 40 6.35 2.52 -0.37
N ALA A 41 7.44 3.22 -0.65
CA ALA A 41 7.84 4.40 0.08
C ALA A 41 6.89 5.53 -0.33
N LYS A 42 5.68 5.47 0.24
CA LYS A 42 4.60 6.42 -0.02
C LYS A 42 5.14 7.85 0.20
N PRO A 43 5.07 8.77 -0.78
CA PRO A 43 5.19 10.19 -0.46
C PRO A 43 4.06 10.49 0.51
N ALA A 44 4.37 11.14 1.63
CA ALA A 44 3.39 11.50 2.63
C ALA A 44 2.35 12.48 2.04
N GLU A 45 1.37 11.96 1.32
CA GLU A 45 0.18 12.69 0.92
C GLU A 45 -1.02 11.95 1.50
N THR A 46 -1.43 12.56 2.62
CA THR A 46 -2.81 12.76 3.03
C THR A 46 -3.54 11.55 3.61
N GLU A 47 -3.58 11.57 4.93
CA GLU A 47 -4.55 10.92 5.80
C GLU A 47 -5.99 11.35 5.47
N GLU A 48 -6.56 11.03 4.31
CA GLU A 48 -7.99 11.32 4.09
C GLU A 48 -8.74 10.14 3.47
N ALA A 49 -9.80 9.75 4.20
CA ALA A 49 -10.80 8.74 3.91
C ALA A 49 -10.33 7.28 3.97
N THR A 50 -10.25 6.75 5.19
CA THR A 50 -10.84 5.41 5.38
C THR A 50 -12.25 5.46 4.79
N PRO A 51 -12.62 4.62 3.81
CA PRO A 51 -13.98 4.57 3.34
C PRO A 51 -14.85 4.07 4.49
N THR A 52 -15.49 4.98 5.21
CA THR A 52 -16.48 4.58 6.21
C THR A 52 -17.73 4.17 5.45
N LEU A 53 -18.11 2.90 5.60
CA LEU A 53 -19.41 2.48 5.09
C LEU A 53 -20.48 3.26 5.86
N PRO A 54 -21.51 3.80 5.17
CA PRO A 54 -22.65 4.39 5.88
C PRO A 54 -23.28 3.32 6.79
N ALA A 55 -23.72 3.73 7.98
CA ALA A 55 -24.41 2.82 8.89
C ALA A 55 -25.63 2.19 8.18
N PRO A 56 -25.88 0.88 8.35
CA PRO A 56 -27.06 0.25 7.76
C PRO A 56 -28.33 0.91 8.30
N PRO A 57 -29.42 1.02 7.51
CA PRO A 57 -30.67 1.57 8.00
C PRO A 57 -31.17 0.75 9.18
N ALA A 58 -31.63 1.43 10.23
CA ALA A 58 -32.22 0.78 11.39
C ALA A 58 -33.40 -0.10 10.93
N SER A 59 -33.27 -1.42 11.15
CA SER A 59 -34.31 -2.39 10.82
C SER A 59 -35.61 -1.95 11.51
N THR A 60 -36.59 -1.52 10.72
CA THR A 60 -37.93 -1.16 11.23
C THR A 60 -38.57 -2.44 11.76
N GLN A 61 -38.48 -2.65 13.07
CA GLN A 61 -39.22 -3.69 13.75
C GLN A 61 -40.71 -3.32 13.65
N ARG A 62 -41.47 -4.06 12.85
CA ARG A 62 -42.93 -3.91 12.75
C ARG A 62 -43.53 -4.31 14.10
N ASN A 63 -43.96 -3.34 14.89
CA ASN A 63 -44.76 -3.59 16.09
C ASN A 63 -46.09 -4.20 15.65
N ASN A 64 -46.38 -5.41 16.14
CA ASN A 64 -47.63 -6.13 15.92
C ASN A 64 -48.52 -6.04 17.16
#